data_AF-A0A1Y2JR15-F1
#
_entry.id   AF-A0A1Y2JR15-F1
#
_cell.length_a   1.000
_cell.length_b   1.000
_cell.length_c   1.000
_cell.angle_alpha   90.00
_cell.angle_beta   90.00
_cell.angle_gamma   90.00
#
_symmetry.space_group_name_H-M   'P 1'
#
loop_
_entity.id
_entity.type
_entity.pdbx_description
1 polymer ?
#
loop_
_entity_poly.entity_id
_entity_poly.type
_entity_poly.pdbx_seq_one_letter_code
_entity_poly.pdbx_strand_id
1 'polypeptide(L)'
;MTALAANNTDKNDIADLRRTLCENGYPHIPVKDKGPRIPGWAKKRITTGQVDGYLRQYPDHVRTGILCGNDLVAIDIDAPIEAVSERLFTRLTEVVHAAAQAPRRTGKAPKCLFLFRATEPGDKSATPEFKIDGAKHQVEVLRDGQQFVAFGDHVETGKPYRWDNGSPLDVRPVDLPAITNSEIAAFLSEAETILAGLGERVKEKPKTKRASAGDSFWQQVNTAAIASPDRWVKTLFPGAQYQPGTGAWRVSSQELGRKLEEDISIHPEGIQDFGREHGATPIELVKEFGGAPTTKDAAFWLCEQVGVDPADLGWQQRQAVAIITAQSRCRRPPTMTPDRLRTVVMTRTLSRLKRAVVSWQTSHSGFSIRLGASHPSLRSCRQSPSCQCSMGGALLARPLVG
;
A
#
# COMPACT_ATOMS: atom_id res chain seq x y z
N MET A 1 -23.23 -14.86 21.48
CA MET A 1 -22.57 -15.18 20.19
C MET A 1 -23.23 -14.37 19.07
N THR A 2 -22.90 -13.08 18.94
CA THR A 2 -23.50 -12.24 17.88
C THR A 2 -22.59 -11.04 17.57
N ALA A 3 -21.40 -11.32 17.04
CA ALA A 3 -20.48 -10.32 16.49
C ALA A 3 -19.81 -10.76 15.18
N LEU A 4 -20.21 -11.92 14.61
CA LEU A 4 -19.56 -12.52 13.43
C LEU A 4 -20.27 -12.21 12.10
N ALA A 5 -21.47 -11.64 12.12
CA ALA A 5 -22.26 -11.44 10.90
C ALA A 5 -21.93 -10.12 10.16
N ALA A 6 -21.76 -9.00 10.87
CA ALA A 6 -21.48 -7.70 10.24
C ALA A 6 -20.09 -7.65 9.56
N ASN A 7 -19.08 -8.28 10.17
CA ASN A 7 -17.72 -8.33 9.61
C ASN A 7 -17.58 -9.27 8.39
N ASN A 8 -18.55 -10.14 8.12
CA ASN A 8 -18.44 -11.13 7.04
C ASN A 8 -19.00 -10.59 5.72
N THR A 9 -20.07 -9.78 5.79
CA THR A 9 -20.62 -9.10 4.61
C THR A 9 -19.60 -8.12 4.01
N ASP A 10 -19.01 -7.25 4.83
CA ASP A 10 -17.97 -6.31 4.37
C ASP A 10 -16.74 -7.02 3.78
N LYS A 11 -16.37 -8.20 4.32
CA LYS A 11 -15.23 -8.98 3.82
C LYS A 11 -15.53 -9.69 2.51
N ASN A 12 -16.72 -10.25 2.35
CA ASN A 12 -17.14 -10.87 1.10
C ASN A 12 -17.25 -9.81 -0.01
N ASP A 13 -17.80 -8.64 0.32
CA ASP A 13 -17.91 -7.51 -0.61
C ASP A 13 -16.52 -7.03 -1.06
N ILE A 14 -15.55 -6.92 -0.14
CA ILE A 14 -14.16 -6.58 -0.48
C ILE A 14 -13.50 -7.69 -1.32
N ALA A 15 -13.78 -8.96 -1.03
CA ALA A 15 -13.23 -10.09 -1.78
C ALA A 15 -13.72 -10.06 -3.23
N ASP A 16 -15.03 -9.91 -3.43
CA ASP A 16 -15.66 -9.88 -4.74
C ASP A 16 -15.17 -8.67 -5.54
N LEU A 17 -15.14 -7.48 -4.91
CA LEU A 17 -14.57 -6.28 -5.52
C LEU A 17 -13.14 -6.51 -6.02
N ARG A 18 -12.28 -7.14 -5.20
CA ARG A 18 -10.87 -7.40 -5.57
C ARG A 18 -10.74 -8.44 -6.67
N ARG A 19 -11.60 -9.46 -6.68
CA ARG A 19 -11.64 -10.46 -7.77
C ARG A 19 -12.08 -9.80 -9.07
N THR A 20 -13.13 -8.96 -9.06
CA THR A 20 -13.58 -8.21 -10.22
C THR A 20 -12.47 -7.31 -10.78
N LEU A 21 -11.68 -6.64 -9.92
CA LEU A 21 -10.53 -5.86 -10.39
C LEU A 21 -9.48 -6.74 -11.09
N CYS A 22 -9.17 -7.93 -10.57
CA CYS A 22 -8.28 -8.87 -11.24
C CYS A 22 -8.83 -9.27 -12.62
N GLU A 23 -10.12 -9.58 -12.71
CA GLU A 23 -10.80 -9.98 -13.95
C GLU A 23 -10.82 -8.86 -15.00
N ASN A 24 -11.01 -7.62 -14.55
CA ASN A 24 -10.96 -6.42 -15.40
C ASN A 24 -9.54 -6.02 -15.81
N GLY A 25 -8.51 -6.67 -15.26
CA GLY A 25 -7.11 -6.41 -15.61
C GLY A 25 -6.44 -5.31 -14.77
N TYR A 26 -7.03 -4.88 -13.65
CA TYR A 26 -6.41 -3.93 -12.73
C TYR A 26 -5.55 -4.65 -11.69
N PRO A 27 -4.23 -4.35 -11.61
CA PRO A 27 -3.39 -4.88 -10.53
C PRO A 27 -3.75 -4.20 -9.21
N HIS A 28 -4.54 -4.86 -8.37
CA HIS A 28 -4.95 -4.32 -7.08
C HIS A 28 -3.99 -4.72 -5.94
N ILE A 29 -4.07 -3.97 -4.83
CA ILE A 29 -3.37 -4.26 -3.58
C ILE A 29 -4.24 -3.90 -2.37
N PRO A 30 -4.31 -4.73 -1.30
CA PRO A 30 -4.98 -4.36 -0.06
C PRO A 30 -4.30 -3.16 0.60
N VAL A 31 -5.10 -2.27 1.20
CA VAL A 31 -4.65 -1.04 1.84
C VAL A 31 -5.20 -0.92 3.27
N LYS A 32 -4.30 -0.69 4.24
CA LYS A 32 -4.64 -0.51 5.66
C LYS A 32 -5.10 0.90 6.00
N ASP A 33 -4.41 1.90 5.49
CA ASP A 33 -4.60 3.31 5.80
C ASP A 33 -4.59 4.14 4.51
N LYS A 34 -3.58 4.99 4.32
CA LYS A 34 -3.27 5.66 3.05
C LYS A 34 -2.36 4.82 2.15
N GLY A 35 -1.90 3.65 2.59
CA GLY A 35 -1.05 2.80 1.77
C GLY A 35 -1.10 1.30 2.08
N PRO A 36 -0.41 0.48 1.25
CA PRO A 36 -0.57 -0.97 1.28
C PRO A 36 0.00 -1.66 2.51
N ARG A 37 1.03 -1.12 3.17
CA ARG A 37 1.72 -1.73 4.33
C ARG A 37 2.12 -3.21 4.18
N ILE A 38 2.24 -3.67 2.94
CA ILE A 38 2.65 -5.02 2.55
C ILE A 38 4.09 -4.96 2.00
N PRO A 39 5.02 -5.81 2.47
CA PRO A 39 6.38 -5.85 1.93
C PRO A 39 6.40 -6.13 0.42
N GLY A 40 7.18 -5.33 -0.33
CA GLY A 40 7.31 -5.46 -1.77
C GLY A 40 6.03 -5.21 -2.56
N TRP A 41 5.05 -4.49 -1.99
CA TRP A 41 3.72 -4.28 -2.58
C TRP A 41 3.73 -3.84 -4.05
N ALA A 42 4.66 -2.96 -4.43
CA ALA A 42 4.74 -2.40 -5.79
C ALA A 42 4.96 -3.47 -6.87
N LYS A 43 5.67 -4.55 -6.52
CA LYS A 43 5.99 -5.65 -7.45
C LYS A 43 4.96 -6.78 -7.41
N LYS A 44 3.94 -6.69 -6.55
CA LYS A 44 2.95 -7.76 -6.43
C LYS A 44 1.94 -7.74 -7.57
N ARG A 45 1.49 -8.92 -7.96
CA ARG A 45 0.41 -9.15 -8.92
C ARG A 45 -0.52 -10.20 -8.31
N ILE A 46 -1.52 -9.72 -7.57
CA ILE A 46 -2.49 -10.59 -6.88
C ILE A 46 -3.46 -11.14 -7.91
N THR A 47 -3.62 -12.46 -7.95
CA THR A 47 -4.61 -13.14 -8.79
C THR A 47 -5.92 -13.36 -8.03
N THR A 48 -7.01 -13.65 -8.75
CA THR A 48 -8.33 -13.95 -8.15
C THR A 48 -8.26 -15.04 -7.08
N GLY A 49 -7.52 -16.12 -7.34
CA GLY A 49 -7.32 -17.23 -6.39
C GLY A 49 -6.48 -16.89 -5.15
N GLN A 50 -5.77 -15.77 -5.15
CA GLN A 50 -4.97 -15.32 -4.00
C GLN A 50 -5.73 -14.36 -3.08
N VAL A 51 -6.86 -13.79 -3.52
CA VAL A 51 -7.60 -12.74 -2.80
C VAL A 51 -7.94 -13.15 -1.36
N ASP A 52 -8.49 -14.36 -1.16
CA ASP A 52 -8.85 -14.85 0.18
C ASP A 52 -7.64 -15.05 1.09
N GLY A 53 -6.50 -15.42 0.51
CA GLY A 53 -5.23 -15.52 1.23
C GLY A 53 -4.79 -14.16 1.78
N TYR A 54 -4.86 -13.12 0.96
CA TYR A 54 -4.55 -11.75 1.38
C TYR A 54 -5.55 -11.23 2.43
N LEU A 55 -6.83 -11.54 2.31
CA LEU A 55 -7.83 -11.16 3.32
C LEU A 55 -7.56 -11.79 4.70
N ARG A 56 -7.12 -13.06 4.73
CA ARG A 56 -6.73 -13.73 5.97
C ARG A 56 -5.43 -13.16 6.55
N GLN A 57 -4.45 -12.89 5.70
CA GLN A 57 -3.13 -12.41 6.13
C GLN A 57 -3.17 -10.93 6.57
N TYR A 58 -4.03 -10.13 5.95
CA TYR A 58 -4.11 -8.68 6.15
C TYR A 58 -5.55 -8.24 6.46
N PRO A 59 -6.14 -8.68 7.58
CA PRO A 59 -7.56 -8.49 7.88
C PRO A 59 -7.96 -7.03 8.17
N ASP A 60 -7.01 -6.17 8.48
CA ASP A 60 -7.19 -4.72 8.70
C ASP A 60 -6.96 -3.88 7.42
N HIS A 61 -6.66 -4.53 6.29
CA HIS A 61 -6.51 -3.87 5.00
C HIS A 61 -7.85 -3.80 4.29
N VAL A 62 -8.74 -2.96 4.83
CA VAL A 62 -10.15 -2.86 4.40
C VAL A 62 -10.35 -1.98 3.15
N ARG A 63 -9.33 -1.26 2.69
CA ARG A 63 -9.37 -0.48 1.44
C ARG A 63 -8.69 -1.23 0.31
N THR A 64 -8.96 -0.82 -0.92
CA THR A 64 -8.33 -1.41 -2.10
C THR A 64 -7.64 -0.32 -2.90
N GLY A 65 -6.32 -0.48 -3.06
CA GLY A 65 -5.50 0.32 -3.94
C GLY A 65 -5.33 -0.34 -5.30
N ILE A 66 -5.02 0.46 -6.32
CA ILE A 66 -4.65 0.02 -7.66
C ILE A 66 -3.21 0.48 -7.91
N LEU A 67 -2.38 -0.45 -8.38
CA LEU A 67 -1.00 -0.17 -8.78
C LEU A 67 -1.00 0.45 -10.17
N CYS A 68 -0.29 1.57 -10.32
CA CYS A 68 -0.02 2.17 -11.63
C CYS A 68 1.18 1.47 -12.31
N GLY A 69 1.34 1.65 -13.62
CA GLY A 69 2.28 0.91 -14.46
C GLY A 69 1.56 -0.01 -15.46
N ASN A 70 2.30 -0.70 -16.34
CA ASN A 70 1.73 -1.46 -17.46
C ASN A 70 0.67 -0.65 -18.23
N ASP A 71 1.08 0.52 -18.72
CA ASP A 71 0.27 1.54 -19.40
C ASP A 71 -0.79 2.24 -18.54
N LEU A 72 -1.14 1.76 -17.35
CA LEU A 72 -2.06 2.49 -16.47
C LEU A 72 -1.38 3.70 -15.83
N VAL A 73 -1.91 4.90 -16.14
CA VAL A 73 -1.45 6.18 -15.58
C VAL A 73 -2.59 6.84 -14.83
N ALA A 74 -2.27 7.45 -13.69
CA ALA A 74 -3.21 8.30 -12.98
C ALA A 74 -2.65 9.72 -12.84
N ILE A 75 -3.49 10.72 -13.07
CA ILE A 75 -3.18 12.14 -12.80
C ILE A 75 -3.94 12.53 -11.53
N ASP A 76 -3.23 12.81 -10.45
CA ASP A 76 -3.78 13.24 -9.16
C ASP A 76 -3.69 14.76 -9.04
N ILE A 77 -4.84 15.42 -8.94
CA ILE A 77 -4.97 16.85 -8.70
C ILE A 77 -5.18 17.06 -7.20
N ASP A 78 -4.08 17.27 -6.48
CA ASP A 78 -4.07 17.62 -5.06
C ASP A 78 -4.30 19.13 -4.89
N ALA A 79 -5.52 19.58 -5.18
CA ALA A 79 -5.94 20.97 -5.04
C ALA A 79 -7.12 21.08 -4.05
N PRO A 80 -6.90 21.52 -2.80
CA PRO A 80 -7.96 21.62 -1.80
C PRO A 80 -8.89 22.84 -1.95
N ILE A 81 -8.58 23.79 -2.84
CA ILE A 81 -9.44 24.95 -3.14
C ILE A 81 -10.22 24.67 -4.43
N GLU A 82 -11.54 24.81 -4.37
CA GLU A 82 -12.47 24.44 -5.46
C GLU A 82 -12.14 25.15 -6.77
N ALA A 83 -12.04 26.49 -6.75
CA ALA A 83 -11.69 27.27 -7.94
C ALA A 83 -10.33 26.88 -8.55
N VAL A 84 -9.35 26.47 -7.75
CA VAL A 84 -8.04 26.01 -8.24
C VAL A 84 -8.17 24.62 -8.87
N SER A 85 -8.87 23.71 -8.21
CA SER A 85 -9.11 22.35 -8.71
C SER A 85 -9.90 22.36 -10.02
N GLU A 86 -10.92 23.21 -10.13
CA GLU A 86 -11.72 23.38 -11.35
C GLU A 86 -10.86 23.95 -12.48
N ARG A 87 -10.05 24.98 -12.21
CA ARG A 87 -9.16 25.56 -13.24
C ARG A 87 -8.14 24.54 -13.75
N LEU A 88 -7.58 23.72 -12.88
CA LEU A 88 -6.67 22.63 -13.26
C LEU A 88 -7.40 21.54 -14.06
N PHE A 89 -8.63 21.19 -13.67
CA PHE A 89 -9.45 20.24 -14.42
C PHE A 89 -9.80 20.76 -15.82
N THR A 90 -10.26 22.01 -15.94
CA THR A 90 -10.53 22.63 -17.25
C THR A 90 -9.28 22.59 -18.12
N ARG A 91 -8.12 22.98 -17.57
CA ARG A 91 -6.85 22.93 -18.30
C ARG A 91 -6.46 21.51 -18.72
N LEU A 92 -6.68 20.52 -17.87
CA LEU A 92 -6.45 19.11 -18.24
C LEU A 92 -7.31 18.70 -19.44
N THR A 93 -8.59 19.09 -19.47
CA THR A 93 -9.50 18.76 -20.58
C THR A 93 -9.22 19.57 -21.86
N GLU A 94 -8.58 20.74 -21.75
CA GLU A 94 -8.13 21.53 -22.90
C GLU A 94 -6.89 20.92 -23.55
N VAL A 95 -5.92 20.45 -22.75
CA VAL A 95 -4.67 19.84 -23.24
C VAL A 95 -4.88 18.38 -23.66
N VAL A 96 -5.69 17.66 -22.89
CA VAL A 96 -6.00 16.24 -23.10
C VAL A 96 -7.50 16.13 -23.28
N HIS A 97 -7.98 16.32 -24.52
CA HIS A 97 -9.43 16.32 -24.81
C HIS A 97 -10.14 15.06 -24.31
N ALA A 98 -9.44 13.93 -24.32
CA ALA A 98 -9.97 12.65 -23.84
C ALA A 98 -10.22 12.62 -22.31
N ALA A 99 -9.62 13.55 -21.55
CA ALA A 99 -9.81 13.66 -20.10
C ALA A 99 -11.24 14.03 -19.69
N ALA A 100 -12.02 14.66 -20.57
CA ALA A 100 -13.42 14.99 -20.30
C ALA A 100 -14.28 13.74 -20.05
N GLN A 101 -13.88 12.59 -20.61
CA GLN A 101 -14.57 11.30 -20.47
C GLN A 101 -13.76 10.30 -19.62
N ALA A 102 -12.63 10.71 -19.05
CA ALA A 102 -11.81 9.81 -18.23
C ALA A 102 -12.50 9.51 -16.89
N PRO A 103 -12.39 8.26 -16.39
CA PRO A 103 -12.82 7.92 -15.04
C PRO A 103 -12.19 8.86 -14.00
N ARG A 104 -13.03 9.56 -13.25
CA ARG A 104 -12.62 10.55 -12.25
C ARG A 104 -12.98 10.06 -10.86
N ARG A 105 -11.98 9.88 -10.01
CA ARG A 105 -12.15 9.52 -8.61
C ARG A 105 -12.11 10.75 -7.72
N THR A 106 -13.06 10.85 -6.79
CA THR A 106 -13.09 11.87 -5.73
C THR A 106 -13.18 11.22 -4.35
N GLY A 107 -12.26 11.55 -3.44
CA GLY A 107 -12.27 11.10 -2.04
C GLY A 107 -12.53 12.25 -1.07
N LYS A 108 -11.57 13.18 -0.99
CA LYS A 108 -11.69 14.43 -0.25
C LYS A 108 -11.83 15.58 -1.24
N ALA A 109 -13.06 15.85 -1.66
CA ALA A 109 -13.37 16.97 -2.54
C ALA A 109 -12.76 18.29 -2.00
N PRO A 110 -12.26 19.18 -2.86
CA PRO A 110 -12.36 19.14 -4.33
C PRO A 110 -11.27 18.30 -5.03
N LYS A 111 -10.31 17.72 -4.30
CA LYS A 111 -9.23 16.90 -4.85
C LYS A 111 -9.76 15.70 -5.65
N CYS A 112 -9.19 15.46 -6.82
CA CYS A 112 -9.62 14.40 -7.72
C CYS A 112 -8.45 13.74 -8.46
N LEU A 113 -8.68 12.52 -8.94
CA LEU A 113 -7.72 11.73 -9.70
C LEU A 113 -8.38 11.22 -10.99
N PHE A 114 -7.65 11.24 -12.10
CA PHE A 114 -8.11 10.76 -13.42
C PHE A 114 -7.29 9.56 -13.87
N LEU A 115 -7.94 8.61 -14.55
CA LEU A 115 -7.28 7.43 -15.12
C LEU A 115 -7.14 7.51 -16.63
N PHE A 116 -5.98 7.11 -17.12
CA PHE A 116 -5.64 7.05 -18.53
C PHE A 116 -4.84 5.79 -18.86
N ARG A 117 -4.82 5.43 -20.15
CA ARG A 117 -3.88 4.47 -20.72
C ARG A 117 -2.78 5.22 -21.46
N ALA A 118 -1.54 5.11 -20.99
CA ALA A 118 -0.39 5.64 -21.71
C ALA A 118 -0.16 4.91 -23.03
N THR A 119 0.22 5.66 -24.06
CA THR A 119 0.68 5.11 -25.34
C THR A 119 2.19 4.87 -25.38
N GLU A 120 2.94 5.50 -24.47
CA GLU A 120 4.39 5.30 -24.34
C GLU A 120 4.83 5.04 -22.88
N PRO A 121 5.93 4.30 -22.67
CA PRO A 121 6.61 4.22 -21.38
C PRO A 121 7.03 5.60 -20.88
N GLY A 122 7.06 5.80 -19.56
CA GLY A 122 7.48 7.04 -18.94
C GLY A 122 7.60 6.94 -17.43
N ASP A 123 8.27 7.93 -16.84
CA ASP A 123 8.48 8.01 -15.40
C ASP A 123 7.36 8.78 -14.70
N LYS A 124 7.25 8.57 -13.39
CA LYS A 124 6.44 9.44 -12.52
C LYS A 124 6.98 10.87 -12.59
N SER A 125 6.07 11.84 -12.52
CA SER A 125 6.39 13.26 -12.58
C SER A 125 5.38 14.05 -11.76
N ALA A 126 5.69 15.30 -11.44
CA ALA A 126 4.80 16.17 -10.69
C ALA A 126 5.15 17.64 -10.96
N THR A 127 4.20 18.54 -10.75
CA THR A 127 4.51 19.95 -10.59
C THR A 127 5.29 20.15 -9.28
N PRO A 128 6.01 21.27 -9.12
CA PRO A 128 6.38 21.75 -7.80
C PRO A 128 5.14 21.92 -6.91
N GLU A 129 5.38 21.97 -5.60
CA GLU A 129 4.33 22.31 -4.64
C GLU A 129 4.14 23.82 -4.57
N PHE A 130 2.89 24.27 -4.51
CA PHE A 130 2.53 25.68 -4.34
C PHE A 130 1.63 25.86 -3.13
N LYS A 131 1.78 26.98 -2.43
CA LYS A 131 0.93 27.37 -1.31
C LYS A 131 0.01 28.50 -1.75
N ILE A 132 -1.29 28.23 -1.80
CA ILE A 132 -2.36 29.16 -2.16
C ILE A 132 -3.30 29.23 -0.96
N ASP A 133 -3.56 30.42 -0.43
CA ASP A 133 -4.39 30.67 0.76
C ASP A 133 -4.08 29.73 1.95
N GLY A 134 -2.81 29.47 2.19
CA GLY A 134 -2.37 28.61 3.29
C GLY A 134 -2.36 27.11 2.99
N ALA A 135 -2.97 26.67 1.89
CA ALA A 135 -3.10 25.27 1.53
C ALA A 135 -2.12 24.83 0.43
N LYS A 136 -1.56 23.63 0.58
CA LYS A 136 -0.69 23.00 -0.43
C LYS A 136 -1.52 22.58 -1.64
N HIS A 137 -1.01 22.89 -2.83
CA HIS A 137 -1.53 22.48 -4.12
C HIS A 137 -0.41 21.81 -4.95
N GLN A 138 -0.74 20.71 -5.62
CA GLN A 138 0.18 19.98 -6.49
C GLN A 138 -0.59 19.13 -7.51
N VAL A 139 0.00 18.89 -8.67
CA VAL A 139 -0.45 17.86 -9.61
C VAL A 139 0.63 16.78 -9.74
N GLU A 140 0.25 15.52 -9.56
CA GLU A 140 1.15 14.37 -9.64
C GLU A 140 0.71 13.39 -10.74
N VAL A 141 1.68 12.79 -11.43
CA VAL A 141 1.47 11.74 -12.42
C VAL A 141 2.02 10.43 -11.85
N LEU A 142 1.11 9.51 -11.56
CA LEU A 142 1.40 8.23 -10.94
C LEU A 142 1.60 7.18 -12.05
N ARG A 143 2.77 6.53 -12.00
CA ARG A 143 3.20 5.46 -12.92
C ARG A 143 3.77 4.27 -12.13
N ASP A 144 4.62 3.45 -12.77
CA ASP A 144 5.18 2.25 -12.16
C ASP A 144 5.77 2.52 -10.76
N GLY A 145 5.55 1.57 -9.86
CA GLY A 145 5.95 1.68 -8.46
C GLY A 145 5.09 2.63 -7.60
N GLN A 146 4.00 3.19 -8.13
CA GLN A 146 3.02 4.00 -7.38
C GLN A 146 1.67 3.29 -7.29
N GLN A 147 0.81 3.76 -6.37
CA GLN A 147 -0.57 3.30 -6.25
C GLN A 147 -1.47 4.45 -5.81
N PHE A 148 -2.76 4.33 -6.08
CA PHE A 148 -3.79 5.16 -5.47
C PHE A 148 -4.87 4.28 -4.83
N VAL A 149 -5.51 4.79 -3.78
CA VAL A 149 -6.64 4.08 -3.14
C VAL A 149 -7.90 4.29 -3.97
N ALA A 150 -8.42 3.21 -4.56
CA ALA A 150 -9.55 3.26 -5.47
C ALA A 150 -10.90 3.05 -4.76
N PHE A 151 -10.95 2.18 -3.74
CA PHE A 151 -12.18 1.78 -3.06
C PHE A 151 -12.03 1.65 -1.53
N GLY A 152 -13.15 1.75 -0.83
CA GLY A 152 -13.28 1.81 0.63
C GLY A 152 -13.44 3.24 1.15
N ASP A 153 -13.50 3.41 2.48
CA ASP A 153 -13.73 4.72 3.10
C ASP A 153 -12.46 5.55 3.19
N HIS A 154 -12.48 6.79 2.69
CA HIS A 154 -11.35 7.69 2.76
C HIS A 154 -11.00 8.04 4.22
N VAL A 155 -9.73 7.87 4.61
CA VAL A 155 -9.29 7.91 6.02
C VAL A 155 -9.60 9.21 6.77
N GLU A 156 -9.64 10.36 6.09
CA GLU A 156 -9.92 11.65 6.75
C GLU A 156 -11.40 12.02 6.72
N THR A 157 -12.15 11.58 5.70
CA THR A 157 -13.54 12.01 5.51
C THR A 157 -14.52 10.97 6.04
N GLY A 158 -14.07 9.73 6.24
CA GLY A 158 -14.91 8.59 6.65
C GLY A 158 -15.97 8.19 5.61
N LYS A 159 -15.87 8.70 4.38
CA LYS A 159 -16.83 8.46 3.30
C LYS A 159 -16.19 7.64 2.18
N PRO A 160 -16.96 6.81 1.46
CA PRO A 160 -16.44 6.05 0.33
C PRO A 160 -15.94 6.97 -0.79
N TYR A 161 -14.91 6.52 -1.50
CA TYR A 161 -14.51 7.15 -2.76
C TYR A 161 -15.66 7.08 -3.77
N ARG A 162 -15.84 8.16 -4.54
CA ARG A 162 -16.81 8.25 -5.64
C ARG A 162 -16.09 8.27 -6.97
N TRP A 163 -16.75 7.74 -7.99
CA TRP A 163 -16.28 7.70 -9.36
C TRP A 163 -17.31 8.34 -10.28
N ASP A 164 -16.86 9.24 -11.14
CA ASP A 164 -17.61 9.81 -12.26
C ASP A 164 -17.01 9.28 -13.57
N ASN A 165 -17.82 9.19 -14.64
CA ASN A 165 -17.42 8.64 -15.94
C ASN A 165 -16.94 7.17 -15.88
N GLY A 166 -17.59 6.38 -15.03
CA GLY A 166 -17.26 4.97 -14.81
C GLY A 166 -16.13 4.74 -13.80
N SER A 167 -15.90 3.49 -13.44
CA SER A 167 -14.89 3.08 -12.46
C SER A 167 -14.06 1.88 -12.95
N PRO A 168 -12.97 1.53 -12.25
CA PRO A 168 -12.23 0.30 -12.51
C PRO A 168 -13.05 -1.01 -12.44
N LEU A 169 -14.28 -0.98 -11.90
CA LEU A 169 -15.18 -2.13 -11.89
C LEU A 169 -15.94 -2.33 -13.21
N ASP A 170 -16.00 -1.31 -14.05
CA ASP A 170 -16.83 -1.25 -15.26
C ASP A 170 -16.07 -0.79 -16.51
N VAL A 171 -14.91 -0.13 -16.36
CA VAL A 171 -14.04 0.31 -17.45
C VAL A 171 -12.70 -0.39 -17.35
N ARG A 172 -12.32 -1.23 -18.33
CA ARG A 172 -11.02 -1.94 -18.32
C ARG A 172 -9.86 -1.00 -18.66
N PRO A 173 -8.61 -1.30 -18.27
CA PRO A 173 -7.45 -0.45 -18.58
C PRO A 173 -7.27 -0.18 -20.08
N VAL A 174 -7.55 -1.17 -20.92
CA VAL A 174 -7.44 -1.06 -22.39
C VAL A 174 -8.46 -0.09 -23.00
N ASP A 175 -9.60 0.08 -22.32
CA ASP A 175 -10.72 0.91 -22.75
C ASP A 175 -10.61 2.34 -22.17
N LEU A 176 -9.60 2.61 -21.33
CA LEU A 176 -9.33 3.95 -20.82
C LEU A 176 -8.93 4.91 -21.96
N PRO A 177 -9.24 6.21 -21.83
CA PRO A 177 -8.75 7.22 -22.75
C PRO A 177 -7.21 7.17 -22.86
N ALA A 178 -6.73 7.22 -24.10
CA ALA A 178 -5.30 7.26 -24.38
C ALA A 178 -4.70 8.60 -23.94
N ILE A 179 -3.46 8.58 -23.47
CA ILE A 179 -2.67 9.78 -23.19
C ILE A 179 -1.22 9.59 -23.60
N THR A 180 -0.62 10.61 -24.20
CA THR A 180 0.79 10.61 -24.61
C THR A 180 1.67 11.30 -23.56
N ASN A 181 2.97 11.01 -23.58
CA ASN A 181 3.95 11.72 -22.74
C ASN A 181 4.03 13.22 -23.06
N SER A 182 3.81 13.62 -24.32
CA SER A 182 3.79 15.03 -24.72
C SER A 182 2.62 15.79 -24.11
N GLU A 183 1.42 15.20 -24.12
CA GLU A 183 0.23 15.77 -23.49
C GLU A 183 0.40 15.91 -21.97
N ILE A 184 0.98 14.90 -21.32
CA ILE A 184 1.30 14.96 -19.89
C ILE A 184 2.27 16.10 -19.59
N ALA A 185 3.35 16.21 -20.37
CA ALA A 185 4.36 17.26 -20.18
C ALA A 185 3.77 18.67 -20.41
N ALA A 186 2.95 18.83 -21.45
CA ALA A 186 2.23 20.08 -21.71
C ALA A 186 1.31 20.45 -20.55
N PHE A 187 0.49 19.51 -20.08
CA PHE A 187 -0.41 19.74 -18.96
C PHE A 187 0.33 20.09 -17.68
N LEU A 188 1.42 19.40 -17.33
CA LEU A 188 2.21 19.72 -16.13
C LEU A 188 2.83 21.12 -16.19
N SER A 189 3.34 21.52 -17.36
CA SER A 189 3.89 22.87 -17.58
C SER A 189 2.81 23.96 -17.40
N GLU A 190 1.62 23.73 -17.95
CA GLU A 190 0.50 24.67 -17.84
C GLU A 190 -0.10 24.68 -16.41
N ALA A 191 -0.16 23.52 -15.75
CA ALA A 191 -0.55 23.41 -14.35
C ALA A 191 0.43 24.15 -13.43
N GLU A 192 1.74 24.02 -13.64
CA GLU A 192 2.75 24.80 -12.92
C GLU A 192 2.53 26.31 -13.14
N THR A 193 2.26 26.74 -14.37
CA THR A 193 1.97 28.15 -14.68
C THR A 193 0.73 28.65 -13.93
N ILE A 194 -0.35 27.86 -13.89
CA ILE A 194 -1.57 28.18 -13.14
C ILE A 194 -1.28 28.31 -11.65
N LEU A 195 -0.58 27.33 -11.07
CA LEU A 195 -0.29 27.31 -9.64
C LEU A 195 0.67 28.44 -9.23
N ALA A 196 1.70 28.71 -10.03
CA ALA A 196 2.65 29.80 -9.82
C ALA A 196 2.00 31.19 -9.93
N GLY A 197 0.98 31.34 -10.78
CA GLY A 197 0.22 32.58 -10.89
C GLY A 197 -0.73 32.85 -9.73
N LEU A 198 -1.02 31.85 -8.89
CA LEU A 198 -1.99 31.93 -7.79
C LEU A 198 -1.35 31.88 -6.41
N GLY A 199 -0.12 31.38 -6.29
CA GLY A 199 0.51 31.18 -4.99
C GLY A 199 2.02 31.12 -5.04
N GLU A 200 2.59 31.00 -3.86
CA GLU A 200 4.03 30.94 -3.68
C GLU A 200 4.51 29.51 -3.87
N ARG A 201 5.53 29.34 -4.72
CA ARG A 201 6.22 28.06 -4.81
C ARG A 201 6.76 27.70 -3.43
N VAL A 202 6.35 26.56 -2.92
CA VAL A 202 6.96 25.99 -1.73
C VAL A 202 8.37 25.65 -2.16
N LYS A 203 9.34 26.46 -1.68
CA LYS A 203 10.74 26.09 -1.80
C LYS A 203 10.82 24.69 -1.27
N GLU A 204 11.27 23.76 -2.11
CA GLU A 204 11.76 22.51 -1.57
C GLU A 204 12.73 22.95 -0.49
N LYS A 205 12.40 22.66 0.79
CA LYS A 205 13.49 22.50 1.74
C LYS A 205 14.41 21.57 0.99
N PRO A 206 15.66 21.96 0.68
CA PRO A 206 16.57 21.10 -0.08
C PRO A 206 16.33 19.75 0.52
N LYS A 207 15.84 18.78 -0.28
CA LYS A 207 15.54 17.45 0.25
C LYS A 207 16.77 17.21 1.09
N THR A 208 16.59 17.17 2.41
CA THR A 208 17.60 16.59 3.21
C THR A 208 17.52 15.17 2.67
N LYS A 209 18.36 14.83 1.65
CA LYS A 209 19.29 13.73 1.77
C LYS A 209 19.63 13.80 3.23
N ARG A 210 18.91 12.99 4.04
CA ARG A 210 18.76 13.21 5.48
C ARG A 210 20.06 13.83 5.94
N ALA A 211 20.04 15.12 6.28
CA ALA A 211 21.28 15.76 6.67
C ALA A 211 21.72 14.91 7.85
N SER A 212 22.86 14.27 7.66
CA SER A 212 23.47 13.31 8.52
C SER A 212 23.70 13.97 9.87
N ALA A 213 22.68 13.96 10.71
CA ALA A 213 22.88 13.81 12.14
C ALA A 213 23.22 12.33 12.36
N GLY A 214 24.43 11.96 11.95
CA GLY A 214 24.90 10.58 11.80
C GLY A 214 24.27 9.87 10.59
N ASP A 215 25.10 9.28 9.74
CA ASP A 215 24.62 8.23 8.84
C ASP A 215 23.89 7.17 9.68
N SER A 216 22.76 6.62 9.22
CA SER A 216 22.11 5.55 10.01
C SER A 216 23.05 4.35 10.15
N PHE A 217 22.98 3.61 11.25
CA PHE A 217 23.84 2.43 11.50
C PHE A 217 24.03 1.55 10.25
N TRP A 218 22.95 1.22 9.55
CA TRP A 218 22.99 0.41 8.33
C TRP A 218 23.80 1.05 7.19
N GLN A 219 23.69 2.38 7.03
CA GLN A 219 24.48 3.12 6.05
C GLN A 219 25.95 3.15 6.46
N GLN A 220 26.26 3.39 7.73
CA GLN A 220 27.63 3.36 8.22
C GLN A 220 28.30 2.00 8.03
N VAL A 221 27.57 0.91 8.28
CA VAL A 221 28.06 -0.46 8.02
C VAL A 221 28.33 -0.69 6.54
N ASN A 222 27.39 -0.30 5.66
CA ASN A 222 27.59 -0.43 4.21
C ASN A 222 28.79 0.41 3.72
N THR A 223 28.93 1.65 4.22
CA THR A 223 30.06 2.53 3.90
C THR A 223 31.38 1.93 4.36
N ALA A 224 31.45 1.46 5.62
CA ALA A 224 32.65 0.83 6.17
C ALA A 224 33.04 -0.44 5.40
N ALA A 225 32.06 -1.27 5.02
CA ALA A 225 32.28 -2.47 4.24
C ALA A 225 32.74 -2.18 2.80
N ILE A 226 32.20 -1.16 2.14
CA ILE A 226 32.64 -0.73 0.81
C ILE A 226 34.06 -0.13 0.86
N ALA A 227 34.43 0.55 1.94
CA ALA A 227 35.76 1.11 2.12
C ALA A 227 36.86 0.05 2.39
N SER A 228 36.47 -1.17 2.78
CA SER A 228 37.41 -2.26 3.08
C SER A 228 36.91 -3.61 2.54
N PRO A 229 36.76 -3.76 1.20
CA PRO A 229 36.22 -4.97 0.59
C PRO A 229 37.14 -6.19 0.79
N ASP A 230 38.45 -5.97 0.89
CA ASP A 230 39.45 -6.99 1.16
C ASP A 230 39.20 -7.78 2.46
N ARG A 231 38.53 -7.17 3.44
CA ARG A 231 38.28 -7.76 4.76
C ARG A 231 37.15 -8.78 4.80
N TRP A 232 36.20 -8.71 3.87
CA TRP A 232 34.99 -9.55 3.93
C TRP A 232 34.68 -10.26 2.61
N VAL A 233 35.09 -9.73 1.45
CA VAL A 233 34.71 -10.29 0.15
C VAL A 233 35.20 -11.73 -0.01
N LYS A 234 36.46 -12.04 0.34
CA LYS A 234 36.98 -13.42 0.26
C LYS A 234 36.39 -14.35 1.31
N THR A 235 35.97 -13.82 2.46
CA THR A 235 35.30 -14.60 3.50
C THR A 235 33.90 -15.00 3.05
N LEU A 236 33.18 -14.08 2.40
CA LEU A 236 31.84 -14.34 1.87
C LEU A 236 31.87 -15.13 0.57
N PHE A 237 32.84 -14.85 -0.29
CA PHE A 237 33.01 -15.40 -1.64
C PHE A 237 34.48 -15.86 -1.83
N PRO A 238 34.82 -17.10 -1.44
CA PRO A 238 36.18 -17.62 -1.55
C PRO A 238 36.78 -17.60 -2.97
N GLY A 239 35.95 -17.67 -4.00
CA GLY A 239 36.32 -17.63 -5.42
C GLY A 239 36.39 -16.22 -6.02
N ALA A 240 36.09 -15.17 -5.25
CA ALA A 240 36.11 -13.80 -5.73
C ALA A 240 37.50 -13.36 -6.21
N GLN A 241 37.55 -12.74 -7.38
CA GLN A 241 38.79 -12.28 -8.02
C GLN A 241 38.89 -10.76 -7.99
N TYR A 242 39.99 -10.24 -7.46
CA TYR A 242 40.28 -8.82 -7.51
C TYR A 242 40.85 -8.43 -8.89
N GLN A 243 40.29 -7.40 -9.52
CA GLN A 243 40.75 -6.87 -10.81
C GLN A 243 41.46 -5.52 -10.61
N PRO A 244 42.81 -5.48 -10.65
CA PRO A 244 43.57 -4.26 -10.38
C PRO A 244 43.29 -3.10 -11.34
N GLY A 245 42.91 -3.40 -12.59
CA GLY A 245 42.64 -2.38 -13.61
C GLY A 245 41.34 -1.60 -13.38
N THR A 246 40.38 -2.18 -12.66
CA THR A 246 39.09 -1.53 -12.34
C THR A 246 38.93 -1.27 -10.85
N GLY A 247 39.80 -1.83 -9.98
CA GLY A 247 39.66 -1.75 -8.53
C GLY A 247 38.49 -2.56 -7.96
N ALA A 248 37.84 -3.39 -8.78
CA ALA A 248 36.65 -4.16 -8.41
C ALA A 248 36.97 -5.62 -8.08
N TRP A 249 36.24 -6.18 -7.13
CA TRP A 249 36.14 -7.62 -6.94
C TRP A 249 35.02 -8.19 -7.81
N ARG A 250 35.32 -9.27 -8.54
CA ARG A 250 34.35 -10.02 -9.34
C ARG A 250 34.01 -11.32 -8.64
N VAL A 251 32.72 -11.57 -8.48
CA VAL A 251 32.18 -12.82 -7.94
C VAL A 251 31.45 -13.52 -9.08
N SER A 252 31.93 -14.70 -9.45
CA SER A 252 31.41 -15.41 -10.61
C SER A 252 29.99 -15.90 -10.38
N SER A 253 29.17 -15.93 -11.44
CA SER A 253 27.81 -16.49 -11.30
C SER A 253 27.79 -17.96 -10.87
N GLN A 254 28.84 -18.72 -11.23
CA GLN A 254 29.03 -20.11 -10.78
C GLN A 254 29.16 -20.21 -9.25
N GLU A 255 29.91 -19.29 -8.64
CA GLU A 255 30.09 -19.23 -7.19
C GLU A 255 28.81 -18.82 -6.46
N LEU A 256 28.00 -17.96 -7.07
CA LEU A 256 26.72 -17.50 -6.53
C LEU A 256 25.62 -18.59 -6.56
N GLY A 257 25.89 -19.76 -7.16
CA GLY A 257 24.96 -20.90 -7.21
C GLY A 257 23.67 -20.61 -7.97
N ARG A 258 23.69 -19.64 -8.89
CA ARG A 258 22.51 -19.14 -9.62
C ARG A 258 22.53 -19.53 -11.09
N LYS A 259 21.36 -19.59 -11.72
CA LYS A 259 21.19 -19.85 -13.16
C LYS A 259 21.28 -18.54 -13.99
N LEU A 260 22.31 -17.74 -13.73
CA LEU A 260 22.62 -16.53 -14.49
C LEU A 260 24.06 -16.64 -15.01
N GLU A 261 24.43 -15.90 -16.03
CA GLU A 261 25.79 -15.98 -16.61
C GLU A 261 26.70 -14.87 -16.09
N GLU A 262 26.11 -13.76 -15.64
CA GLU A 262 26.81 -12.54 -15.32
C GLU A 262 27.25 -12.46 -13.85
N ASP A 263 28.37 -11.79 -13.63
CA ASP A 263 29.02 -11.68 -12.32
C ASP A 263 28.45 -10.54 -11.46
N ILE A 264 28.73 -10.60 -10.15
CA ILE A 264 28.60 -9.43 -9.27
C ILE A 264 29.94 -8.68 -9.27
N SER A 265 29.88 -7.35 -9.37
CA SER A 265 31.03 -6.47 -9.24
C SER A 265 30.94 -5.64 -7.97
N ILE A 266 31.93 -5.76 -7.10
CA ILE A 266 32.04 -5.03 -5.85
C ILE A 266 33.17 -4.01 -6.00
N HIS A 267 32.82 -2.73 -6.15
CA HIS A 267 33.76 -1.63 -6.35
C HIS A 267 33.69 -0.65 -5.16
N PRO A 268 34.77 0.08 -4.82
CA PRO A 268 34.76 1.11 -3.77
C PRO A 268 33.72 2.23 -3.96
N GLU A 269 33.21 2.42 -5.19
CA GLU A 269 32.15 3.41 -5.48
C GLU A 269 30.74 2.79 -5.48
N GLY A 270 30.61 1.47 -5.39
CA GLY A 270 29.32 0.78 -5.40
C GLY A 270 29.39 -0.68 -5.83
N ILE A 271 28.29 -1.41 -5.58
CA ILE A 271 28.16 -2.81 -5.95
C ILE A 271 27.06 -2.94 -7.01
N GLN A 272 27.36 -3.68 -8.07
CA GLN A 272 26.44 -3.97 -9.16
C GLN A 272 26.28 -5.48 -9.34
N ASP A 273 25.04 -5.96 -9.36
CA ASP A 273 24.70 -7.29 -9.81
C ASP A 273 24.31 -7.24 -11.30
N PHE A 274 25.20 -7.70 -12.18
CA PHE A 274 24.96 -7.66 -13.63
C PHE A 274 23.92 -8.68 -14.08
N GLY A 275 23.74 -9.79 -13.35
CA GLY A 275 22.77 -10.81 -13.72
C GLY A 275 21.32 -10.40 -13.40
N ARG A 276 21.13 -9.46 -12.47
CA ARG A 276 19.81 -8.91 -12.10
C ARG A 276 19.61 -7.46 -12.50
N GLU A 277 20.62 -6.86 -13.13
CA GLU A 277 20.62 -5.47 -13.58
C GLU A 277 20.26 -4.45 -12.49
N HIS A 278 20.74 -4.65 -11.25
CA HIS A 278 20.50 -3.70 -10.16
C HIS A 278 21.73 -3.52 -9.24
N GLY A 279 21.77 -2.36 -8.58
CA GLY A 279 22.75 -2.12 -7.51
C GLY A 279 22.46 -2.97 -6.28
N ALA A 280 23.50 -3.33 -5.54
CA ALA A 280 23.40 -4.08 -4.29
C ALA A 280 24.16 -3.36 -3.16
N THR A 281 23.93 -3.79 -1.92
CA THR A 281 24.71 -3.34 -0.75
C THR A 281 25.46 -4.50 -0.11
N PRO A 282 26.57 -4.25 0.61
CA PRO A 282 27.26 -5.31 1.36
C PRO A 282 26.34 -6.10 2.28
N ILE A 283 25.44 -5.43 3.02
CA ILE A 283 24.48 -6.10 3.92
C ILE A 283 23.54 -7.04 3.15
N GLU A 284 23.09 -6.65 1.95
CA GLU A 284 22.25 -7.49 1.12
C GLU A 284 23.01 -8.72 0.61
N LEU A 285 24.27 -8.55 0.18
CA LEU A 285 25.10 -9.68 -0.24
C LEU A 285 25.32 -10.68 0.90
N VAL A 286 25.61 -10.21 2.11
CA VAL A 286 25.81 -11.10 3.28
C VAL A 286 24.50 -11.79 3.67
N LYS A 287 23.37 -11.07 3.60
CA LYS A 287 22.06 -11.68 3.88
C LYS A 287 21.71 -12.75 2.86
N GLU A 288 22.03 -12.52 1.59
CA GLU A 288 21.66 -13.41 0.51
C GLU A 288 22.61 -14.62 0.40
N PHE A 289 23.91 -14.39 0.48
CA PHE A 289 24.93 -15.42 0.21
C PHE A 289 25.67 -15.90 1.47
N GLY A 290 25.63 -15.13 2.57
CA GLY A 290 26.30 -15.45 3.83
C GLY A 290 25.42 -16.21 4.84
N GLY A 291 24.17 -16.52 4.49
CA GLY A 291 23.26 -17.29 5.35
C GLY A 291 22.78 -16.55 6.61
N ALA A 292 22.97 -15.22 6.69
CA ALA A 292 22.54 -14.44 7.83
C ALA A 292 20.98 -14.39 7.92
N PRO A 293 20.38 -14.83 9.04
CA PRO A 293 18.92 -15.00 9.13
C PRO A 293 18.16 -13.67 9.18
N THR A 294 18.82 -12.60 9.62
CA THR A 294 18.24 -11.25 9.61
C THR A 294 19.22 -10.23 9.03
N THR A 295 18.68 -9.10 8.59
CA THR A 295 19.48 -7.93 8.16
C THR A 295 20.41 -7.42 9.27
N LYS A 296 20.00 -7.58 10.54
CA LYS A 296 20.83 -7.23 11.70
C LYS A 296 22.06 -8.13 11.81
N ASP A 297 21.86 -9.42 11.66
CA ASP A 297 22.96 -10.39 11.76
C ASP A 297 23.95 -10.20 10.60
N ALA A 298 23.44 -9.89 9.40
CA ALA A 298 24.28 -9.55 8.25
C ALA A 298 25.14 -8.30 8.50
N ALA A 299 24.56 -7.25 9.09
CA ALA A 299 25.30 -6.03 9.42
C ALA A 299 26.32 -6.27 10.54
N PHE A 300 25.98 -7.06 11.56
CA PHE A 300 26.90 -7.39 12.64
C PHE A 300 28.07 -8.26 12.17
N TRP A 301 27.80 -9.20 11.26
CA TRP A 301 28.85 -9.97 10.61
C TRP A 301 29.81 -9.06 9.83
N LEU A 302 29.30 -8.06 9.10
CA LEU A 302 30.15 -7.07 8.42
C LEU A 302 30.95 -6.21 9.40
N CYS A 303 30.35 -5.76 10.50
CA CYS A 303 31.06 -5.07 11.57
C CYS A 303 32.24 -5.91 12.09
N GLU A 304 32.04 -7.20 12.29
CA GLU A 304 33.09 -8.15 12.72
C GLU A 304 34.20 -8.28 11.68
N GLN A 305 33.86 -8.50 10.41
CA GLN A 305 34.86 -8.64 9.34
C GLN A 305 35.67 -7.35 9.12
N VAL A 306 34.99 -6.20 9.14
CA VAL A 306 35.64 -4.89 8.96
C VAL A 306 36.37 -4.44 10.23
N GLY A 307 36.10 -5.05 11.39
CA GLY A 307 36.76 -4.74 12.66
C GLY A 307 36.26 -3.43 13.29
N VAL A 308 34.96 -3.16 13.22
CA VAL A 308 34.34 -1.95 13.78
C VAL A 308 33.23 -2.34 14.76
N ASP A 309 33.19 -1.72 15.94
CA ASP A 309 32.13 -1.97 16.90
C ASP A 309 30.80 -1.37 16.38
N PRO A 310 29.69 -2.13 16.35
CA PRO A 310 28.38 -1.59 15.99
C PRO A 310 27.99 -0.31 16.75
N ALA A 311 28.41 -0.16 18.01
CA ALA A 311 28.15 1.03 18.82
C ALA A 311 28.83 2.29 18.24
N ASP A 312 30.04 2.16 17.70
CA ASP A 312 30.77 3.24 17.03
C ASP A 312 30.05 3.70 15.76
N LEU A 313 29.30 2.79 15.13
CA LEU A 313 28.44 3.08 13.97
C LEU A 313 27.03 3.54 14.35
N GLY A 314 26.80 3.90 15.63
CA GLY A 314 25.54 4.43 16.11
C GLY A 314 24.46 3.39 16.37
N TRP A 315 24.82 2.11 16.55
CA TRP A 315 23.88 1.10 17.02
C TRP A 315 23.48 1.36 18.49
N GLN A 316 22.20 1.63 18.73
CA GLN A 316 21.65 1.74 20.08
C GLN A 316 20.77 0.54 20.41
N GLN A 317 21.17 -0.24 21.41
CA GLN A 317 20.35 -1.33 21.93
C GLN A 317 19.17 -0.75 22.72
N ARG A 318 17.94 -0.84 22.17
CA ARG A 318 16.74 -0.48 22.93
C ARG A 318 16.61 -1.44 24.12
N GLN A 319 16.84 -0.93 25.33
CA GLN A 319 16.43 -1.62 26.55
C GLN A 319 14.90 -1.60 26.63
N ALA A 320 14.30 -2.75 26.89
CA ALA A 320 12.88 -2.84 27.21
C ALA A 320 12.67 -2.15 28.57
N VAL A 321 11.99 -1.00 28.58
CA VAL A 321 11.55 -0.38 29.83
C VAL A 321 10.41 -1.25 30.38
N ALA A 322 10.69 -1.97 31.46
CA ALA A 322 9.65 -2.64 32.23
C ALA A 322 8.65 -1.58 32.72
N ILE A 323 7.42 -1.61 32.21
CA ILE A 323 6.33 -0.80 32.75
C ILE A 323 6.05 -1.35 34.15
N ILE A 324 6.58 -0.68 35.18
CA ILE A 324 6.19 -0.94 36.56
C ILE A 324 4.74 -0.47 36.68
N THR A 325 3.81 -1.41 36.65
CA THR A 325 2.40 -1.17 36.99
C THR A 325 2.35 -0.62 38.40
N ALA A 326 2.06 0.68 38.53
CA ALA A 326 1.86 1.31 39.83
C ALA A 326 0.65 0.63 40.51
N GLN A 327 0.93 -0.23 41.49
CA GLN A 327 -0.07 -0.69 42.44
C GLN A 327 -0.62 0.54 43.15
N SER A 328 -1.86 0.86 42.85
CA SER A 328 -2.63 1.89 43.54
C SER A 328 -2.71 1.50 45.02
N ARG A 329 -1.91 2.17 45.85
CA ARG A 329 -2.03 2.06 47.31
C ARG A 329 -3.40 2.62 47.70
N CYS A 330 -4.33 1.74 48.04
CA CYS A 330 -5.53 2.12 48.79
C CYS A 330 -5.07 2.88 50.04
N ARG A 331 -5.36 4.19 50.10
CA ARG A 331 -5.19 4.97 51.33
C ARG A 331 -6.20 4.43 52.35
N ARG A 332 -5.70 3.98 53.50
CA ARG A 332 -6.53 3.73 54.69
C ARG A 332 -7.18 5.06 55.12
N PRO A 333 -8.44 5.04 55.59
CA PRO A 333 -9.07 6.22 56.15
C PRO A 333 -8.35 6.63 57.46
N PRO A 334 -8.30 7.93 57.78
CA PRO A 334 -7.60 8.42 58.97
C PRO A 334 -8.32 7.99 60.25
N THR A 335 -7.53 7.50 61.19
CA THR A 335 -7.90 7.16 62.56
C THR A 335 -8.38 8.42 63.29
N MET A 336 -9.63 8.43 63.78
CA MET A 336 -10.12 9.47 64.68
C MET A 336 -9.57 9.23 66.10
N THR A 337 -8.91 10.24 66.66
CA THR A 337 -8.61 10.33 68.09
C THR A 337 -9.81 10.94 68.84
N PRO A 338 -10.08 10.52 70.09
CA PRO A 338 -11.15 11.11 70.88
C PRO A 338 -10.62 12.26 71.72
N ASP A 339 -11.20 13.46 71.63
CA ASP A 339 -11.31 14.30 72.82
C ASP A 339 -12.51 15.26 72.80
N ARG A 340 -13.16 15.27 73.98
CA ARG A 340 -14.06 16.25 74.62
C ARG A 340 -15.36 16.71 73.94
N LEU A 341 -16.43 16.01 74.35
CA LEU A 341 -17.60 16.53 75.07
C LEU A 341 -17.98 18.01 74.86
N ARG A 342 -19.07 18.25 74.13
CA ARG A 342 -20.15 19.15 74.56
C ARG A 342 -21.53 18.67 74.07
N THR A 343 -22.40 18.47 75.05
CA THR A 343 -23.84 18.24 75.00
C THR A 343 -24.58 19.36 74.24
N VAL A 344 -25.41 19.04 73.24
CA VAL A 344 -26.74 19.64 73.02
C VAL A 344 -27.63 18.67 72.22
N VAL A 345 -28.61 18.10 72.94
CA VAL A 345 -30.03 17.86 72.62
C VAL A 345 -30.44 17.63 71.15
N MET A 346 -31.07 16.45 70.95
CA MET A 346 -31.92 16.09 69.82
C MET A 346 -33.07 17.07 69.57
N THR A 347 -33.31 17.44 68.31
CA THR A 347 -34.66 17.65 67.79
C THR A 347 -34.83 17.06 66.39
N ARG A 348 -35.96 16.37 66.26
CA ARG A 348 -36.47 15.58 65.13
C ARG A 348 -36.76 16.41 63.87
N THR A 349 -36.63 15.77 62.69
CA THR A 349 -37.68 15.64 61.63
C THR A 349 -37.13 14.79 60.48
N LEU A 350 -37.58 13.54 60.26
CA LEU A 350 -38.64 13.12 59.32
C LEU A 350 -38.67 14.01 58.05
N SER A 351 -38.42 13.50 56.84
CA SER A 351 -39.48 12.89 56.02
C SER A 351 -38.98 12.44 54.63
N ARG A 352 -39.52 11.29 54.18
CA ARG A 352 -39.95 10.97 52.78
C ARG A 352 -38.85 10.70 51.72
N LEU A 353 -38.95 9.74 50.79
CA LEU A 353 -40.04 8.82 50.41
C LEU A 353 -39.46 7.66 49.52
N LYS A 354 -39.81 6.41 49.88
CA LYS A 354 -40.10 5.17 49.10
C LYS A 354 -39.49 4.97 47.70
N ARG A 355 -38.72 3.90 47.47
CA ARG A 355 -39.12 2.49 47.15
C ARG A 355 -39.95 2.34 45.86
N ALA A 356 -39.45 1.54 44.93
CA ALA A 356 -40.07 0.25 44.58
C ALA A 356 -39.11 -0.65 43.77
N VAL A 357 -38.91 -1.87 44.28
CA VAL A 357 -38.35 -3.05 43.63
C VAL A 357 -39.53 -4.01 43.42
N VAL A 358 -39.63 -4.64 42.26
CA VAL A 358 -40.39 -5.87 41.95
C VAL A 358 -39.57 -6.54 40.83
N SER A 359 -38.87 -7.68 40.94
CA SER A 359 -39.08 -9.03 41.50
C SER A 359 -39.81 -10.02 40.57
N TRP A 360 -39.03 -10.99 40.08
CA TRP A 360 -39.40 -12.38 39.70
C TRP A 360 -40.19 -12.55 38.38
N GLN A 361 -40.04 -13.60 37.56
CA GLN A 361 -39.82 -15.02 37.87
C GLN A 361 -39.39 -15.81 36.61
N THR A 362 -38.64 -16.88 36.83
CA THR A 362 -38.22 -17.94 35.89
C THR A 362 -39.35 -18.85 35.43
N SER A 363 -39.26 -19.44 34.23
CA SER A 363 -39.94 -20.70 33.87
C SER A 363 -39.13 -21.47 32.80
N HIS A 364 -38.99 -22.77 33.03
CA HIS A 364 -38.31 -23.78 32.22
C HIS A 364 -39.33 -24.69 31.51
N SER A 365 -38.81 -25.54 30.61
CA SER A 365 -39.43 -26.62 29.82
C SER A 365 -39.97 -26.16 28.45
N GLY A 366 -39.75 -26.84 27.31
CA GLY A 366 -39.13 -28.13 27.01
C GLY A 366 -39.98 -28.82 25.94
N PHE A 367 -39.46 -29.10 24.74
CA PHE A 367 -40.05 -30.08 23.80
C PHE A 367 -39.04 -30.50 22.72
N SER A 368 -39.07 -31.79 22.39
CA SER A 368 -38.25 -32.54 21.44
C SER A 368 -39.18 -33.45 20.62
N ILE A 369 -38.84 -33.78 19.36
CA ILE A 369 -39.26 -34.93 18.48
C ILE A 369 -38.84 -34.53 17.03
N ARG A 370 -37.82 -35.14 16.39
CA ARG A 370 -37.68 -36.44 15.66
C ARG A 370 -38.11 -36.44 14.17
N LEU A 371 -37.09 -36.71 13.32
CA LEU A 371 -36.97 -37.68 12.20
C LEU A 371 -38.03 -37.79 11.08
N GLY A 372 -37.52 -37.84 9.84
CA GLY A 372 -38.20 -38.42 8.67
C GLY A 372 -37.31 -38.40 7.41
N ALA A 373 -36.78 -39.57 7.03
CA ALA A 373 -35.94 -39.82 5.86
C ALA A 373 -36.76 -40.09 4.58
N SER A 374 -36.18 -39.92 3.38
CA SER A 374 -36.08 -40.94 2.31
C SER A 374 -35.65 -40.38 0.93
N HIS A 375 -34.75 -41.13 0.30
CA HIS A 375 -34.35 -41.13 -1.12
C HIS A 375 -35.30 -42.08 -1.91
N PRO A 376 -35.40 -42.07 -3.26
CA PRO A 376 -34.33 -42.61 -4.12
C PRO A 376 -34.17 -42.07 -5.56
N SER A 377 -33.06 -42.54 -6.15
CA SER A 377 -32.53 -42.46 -7.52
C SER A 377 -33.51 -42.63 -8.69
N LEU A 378 -33.11 -42.16 -9.88
CA LEU A 378 -33.12 -42.97 -11.11
C LEU A 378 -32.13 -42.43 -12.18
N ARG A 379 -31.58 -43.36 -12.97
CA ARG A 379 -30.54 -43.18 -13.99
C ARG A 379 -31.14 -43.02 -15.41
N SER A 380 -30.31 -42.49 -16.33
CA SER A 380 -29.98 -43.09 -17.66
C SER A 380 -30.56 -42.50 -18.96
N CYS A 381 -29.67 -42.52 -19.99
CA CYS A 381 -29.81 -42.47 -21.46
C CYS A 381 -29.79 -41.09 -22.13
N ARG A 382 -28.69 -40.70 -22.82
CA ARG A 382 -28.22 -41.07 -24.19
C ARG A 382 -29.22 -40.69 -25.29
N GLN A 383 -28.85 -39.72 -26.15
CA GLN A 383 -28.68 -39.86 -27.62
C GLN A 383 -28.46 -38.49 -28.29
N SER A 384 -27.30 -38.32 -28.95
CA SER A 384 -27.17 -37.54 -30.20
C SER A 384 -27.64 -38.44 -31.37
N PRO A 385 -27.98 -37.95 -32.58
CA PRO A 385 -27.02 -37.25 -33.47
C PRO A 385 -27.61 -36.21 -34.47
N SER A 386 -26.67 -35.44 -35.05
CA SER A 386 -26.59 -34.88 -36.42
C SER A 386 -27.86 -34.64 -37.27
N CYS A 387 -27.93 -33.46 -37.89
CA CYS A 387 -28.15 -33.35 -39.34
C CYS A 387 -27.55 -32.05 -39.90
N GLN A 388 -26.61 -32.22 -40.81
CA GLN A 388 -26.21 -31.24 -41.82
C GLN A 388 -27.39 -31.00 -42.77
N CYS A 389 -27.55 -29.77 -43.26
CA CYS A 389 -27.93 -29.59 -44.66
C CYS A 389 -27.32 -28.30 -45.20
N SER A 390 -26.85 -28.44 -46.43
CA SER A 390 -25.93 -27.60 -47.17
C SER A 390 -26.70 -26.70 -48.16
N MET A 391 -25.91 -25.87 -48.85
CA MET A 391 -26.09 -25.37 -50.23
C MET A 391 -26.67 -23.97 -50.46
N GLY A 392 -25.81 -23.18 -51.13
CA GLY A 392 -26.16 -22.34 -52.28
C GLY A 392 -26.43 -20.87 -51.93
N GLY A 393 -25.84 -19.88 -52.57
CA GLY A 393 -25.06 -19.83 -53.79
C GLY A 393 -24.85 -18.36 -54.14
N ALA A 394 -23.74 -18.08 -54.82
CA ALA A 394 -23.27 -16.76 -55.23
C ALA A 394 -24.18 -16.06 -56.26
N LEU A 395 -24.16 -14.72 -56.31
CA LEU A 395 -23.60 -13.92 -57.43
C LEU A 395 -23.95 -12.42 -57.31
N LEU A 396 -22.91 -11.58 -57.48
CA LEU A 396 -22.81 -10.36 -58.30
C LEU A 396 -24.01 -9.39 -58.42
N ALA A 397 -23.79 -8.11 -58.07
CA ALA A 397 -23.63 -7.01 -59.05
C ALA A 397 -23.58 -5.61 -58.38
N ARG A 398 -22.53 -4.85 -58.70
CA ARG A 398 -22.47 -3.38 -58.74
C ARG A 398 -22.90 -2.93 -60.17
N PRO A 399 -22.97 -1.62 -60.53
CA PRO A 399 -23.27 -0.38 -59.79
C PRO A 399 -24.27 0.54 -60.58
N LEU A 400 -24.49 1.78 -60.10
CA LEU A 400 -24.57 3.09 -60.84
C LEU A 400 -25.48 4.07 -60.06
N VAL A 401 -24.91 5.13 -59.47
CA VAL A 401 -24.82 6.53 -59.96
C VAL A 401 -26.08 7.36 -59.73
N GLY A 402 -25.88 8.45 -58.98
CA GLY A 402 -26.70 9.64 -58.83
C GLY A 402 -25.85 10.68 -58.12
#